data_AF-A0A0R2ZIT6-F1
#
_entry.id   AF-A0A0R2ZIT6-F1
#
_cell.length_a   1.000
_cell.length_b   1.000
_cell.length_c   1.000
_cell.angle_alpha   90.00
_cell.angle_beta   90.00
_cell.angle_gamma   90.00
#
_symmetry.space_group_name_H-M   'P 1'
#
loop_
_entity.id
_entity.type
_entity.pdbx_description
1 polymer ?
#
loop_
_entity_poly.entity_id
_entity_poly.type
_entity_poly.pdbx_seq_one_letter_code
_entity_poly.pdbx_strand_id
1 'polypeptide(L)'
;MRAFWVALIFLKLIAIFISGSFIMGRIFATSNELGYFDFYTNLIEIRNYTAPAKSVLEEALRETLPNKWDEYWPVRVNFRSLVVHEATHFNDCVTTSWGLEFLFRKLNLMKRISEGLSVEQALSVFYLNVSELRSHKELLELGEFQLSRTTSMTHEVVVDDRFGPLIFVIYNCGDEVIQKVPLSMLAVLEANALANETLVKIVAAEALEACSEKDEYLDEVNRGFQKILDDKERSEYTVLISLIKLHFRELTLREQLVFTATLCRFTLDVNMIACSAISSYIERFFLNEYAGATLSQDMRREGSRAVIFFKTALFIYGWMQTSNYSTRVHVLKLLKTNPLAVILKFWASRVNGFLMHYGMTDSFMFSSSLKNITELSSAIDEEIIRSCSLYNRSVLSERPLGVCDLSEVRLLDVFLSDETEICVPNRVDFSISDYLIGNVDIFNKTEEYCRLAVSKFFMRPEDFILHVSSLEDFGEEPELH
;
A
#
# COMPACT_ATOMS: atom_id res chain seq x y z
N MET A 1 -3.06 12.81 -52.43
CA MET A 1 -2.13 12.61 -51.29
C MET A 1 -2.67 13.16 -49.97
N ARG A 2 -3.06 14.44 -49.84
CA ARG A 2 -3.63 14.98 -48.58
C ARG A 2 -4.93 14.29 -48.11
N ALA A 3 -5.83 13.93 -49.02
CA ALA A 3 -7.06 13.22 -48.68
C ALA A 3 -6.84 11.79 -48.15
N PHE A 4 -5.74 11.14 -48.54
CA PHE A 4 -5.39 9.79 -48.06
C PHE A 4 -4.85 9.83 -46.63
N TRP A 5 -4.05 10.85 -46.28
CA TRP A 5 -3.57 11.06 -44.91
C TRP A 5 -4.68 11.48 -43.95
N VAL A 6 -5.61 12.33 -44.39
CA VAL A 6 -6.78 12.69 -43.60
C VAL A 6 -7.66 11.46 -43.36
N ALA A 7 -7.90 10.63 -44.39
CA ALA A 7 -8.65 9.38 -44.23
C ALA A 7 -7.94 8.35 -43.31
N LEU A 8 -6.61 8.28 -43.32
CA LEU A 8 -5.85 7.38 -42.44
C LEU A 8 -5.89 7.83 -40.97
N ILE A 9 -5.84 9.14 -40.73
CA ILE A 9 -6.00 9.73 -39.38
C ILE A 9 -7.44 9.55 -38.91
N PHE A 10 -8.43 9.75 -39.79
CA PHE A 10 -9.84 9.54 -39.48
C PHE A 10 -10.15 8.06 -39.21
N LEU A 11 -9.52 7.12 -39.93
CA LEU A 11 -9.65 5.68 -39.68
C LEU A 11 -8.93 5.24 -38.40
N LYS A 12 -7.80 5.86 -38.03
CA LYS A 12 -7.18 5.66 -36.70
C LYS A 12 -8.05 6.19 -35.58
N LEU A 13 -8.63 7.39 -35.73
CA LEU A 13 -9.54 7.99 -34.75
C LEU A 13 -10.86 7.21 -34.64
N ILE A 14 -11.39 6.68 -35.75
CA ILE A 14 -12.57 5.80 -35.76
C ILE A 14 -12.22 4.43 -35.17
N ALA A 15 -11.01 3.91 -35.38
CA ALA A 15 -10.57 2.68 -34.71
C ALA A 15 -10.47 2.90 -33.18
N ILE A 16 -10.00 4.07 -32.73
CA ILE A 16 -9.99 4.50 -31.31
C ILE A 16 -11.43 4.66 -30.77
N PHE A 17 -12.36 5.18 -31.59
CA PHE A 17 -13.77 5.39 -31.19
C PHE A 17 -14.61 4.10 -31.21
N ILE A 18 -14.29 3.16 -32.11
CA ILE A 18 -14.96 1.86 -32.24
C ILE A 18 -14.33 0.80 -31.30
N SER A 19 -13.09 1.00 -30.83
CA SER A 19 -12.47 0.19 -29.77
C SER A 19 -13.03 0.45 -28.36
N GLY A 20 -14.10 1.22 -28.24
CA GLY A 20 -14.80 1.46 -26.99
C GLY A 20 -14.19 2.60 -26.19
N SER A 21 -15.01 3.23 -25.34
CA SER A 21 -14.52 3.88 -24.14
C SER A 21 -13.36 3.06 -23.57
N PHE A 22 -12.24 3.69 -23.19
CA PHE A 22 -11.10 3.05 -22.53
C PHE A 22 -11.54 2.45 -21.18
N ILE A 23 -12.32 1.37 -21.22
CA ILE A 23 -12.68 0.56 -20.07
C ILE A 23 -11.79 -0.67 -20.16
N MET A 24 -10.49 -0.45 -20.00
CA MET A 24 -9.56 -1.52 -19.65
C MET A 24 -10.03 -2.08 -18.30
N GLY A 25 -10.08 -3.40 -18.15
CA GLY A 25 -10.68 -3.96 -16.95
C GLY A 25 -9.83 -3.65 -15.72
N ARG A 26 -10.51 -3.12 -14.70
CA ARG A 26 -9.91 -2.57 -13.48
C ARG A 26 -9.60 -3.68 -12.47
N ILE A 27 -8.77 -4.65 -12.86
CA ILE A 27 -8.55 -5.87 -12.05
C ILE A 27 -7.76 -5.59 -10.77
N PHE A 28 -6.84 -4.63 -10.81
CA PHE A 28 -5.99 -4.25 -9.68
C PHE A 28 -6.12 -2.76 -9.36
N ALA A 29 -7.34 -2.22 -9.39
CA ALA A 29 -7.60 -0.85 -8.97
C ALA A 29 -8.01 -0.77 -7.49
N THR A 30 -7.68 0.35 -6.84
CA THR A 30 -8.18 0.68 -5.48
C THR A 30 -9.70 0.80 -5.47
N SER A 31 -10.35 0.47 -4.34
CA SER A 31 -11.83 0.49 -4.21
C SER A 31 -12.36 1.86 -3.82
N ASN A 32 -12.24 2.86 -4.69
CA ASN A 32 -12.79 4.18 -4.38
C ASN A 32 -13.73 4.69 -5.50
N GLU A 33 -14.93 5.13 -5.09
CA GLU A 33 -15.94 5.71 -5.98
C GLU A 33 -15.49 7.07 -6.53
N LEU A 34 -14.68 7.80 -5.75
CA LEU A 34 -14.29 9.18 -6.03
C LEU A 34 -13.04 9.30 -6.90
N GLY A 35 -12.21 8.25 -6.94
CA GLY A 35 -10.99 8.15 -7.71
C GLY A 35 -10.37 6.76 -7.56
N TYR A 36 -9.35 6.44 -8.34
CA TYR A 36 -8.58 5.20 -8.15
C TYR A 36 -7.18 5.32 -8.73
N PHE A 37 -6.27 4.56 -8.14
CA PHE A 37 -4.99 4.18 -8.69
C PHE A 37 -5.08 2.76 -9.25
N ASP A 38 -4.64 2.58 -10.48
CA ASP A 38 -4.52 1.27 -11.09
C ASP A 38 -3.08 0.75 -10.97
N PHE A 39 -2.88 -0.24 -10.08
CA PHE A 39 -1.57 -0.88 -9.88
C PHE A 39 -1.04 -1.52 -11.17
N TYR A 40 -1.91 -1.82 -12.12
CA TYR A 40 -1.54 -2.43 -13.38
C TYR A 40 -0.90 -1.42 -14.36
N THR A 41 -1.54 -0.27 -14.57
CA THR A 41 -1.10 0.78 -15.51
C THR A 41 -0.33 1.95 -14.85
N ASN A 42 -0.24 1.98 -13.52
CA ASN A 42 0.28 3.09 -12.72
C ASN A 42 -0.49 4.42 -12.87
N LEU A 43 -1.73 4.39 -13.37
CA LEU A 43 -2.48 5.61 -13.64
C LEU A 43 -3.40 5.99 -12.49
N ILE A 44 -3.63 7.30 -12.38
CA ILE A 44 -4.55 7.91 -11.42
C ILE A 44 -5.71 8.54 -12.17
N GLU A 45 -6.94 8.16 -11.81
CA GLU A 45 -8.18 8.76 -12.31
C GLU A 45 -9.01 9.28 -11.13
N ILE A 46 -9.53 10.50 -11.23
CA ILE A 46 -10.45 11.12 -10.25
C ILE A 46 -11.81 11.30 -10.91
N ARG A 47 -12.85 10.65 -10.37
CA ARG A 47 -14.14 10.49 -11.02
C ARG A 47 -15.16 11.58 -10.72
N ASN A 48 -14.97 12.34 -9.66
CA ASN A 48 -15.95 13.34 -9.22
C ASN A 48 -15.94 14.65 -10.03
N TYR A 49 -15.00 14.79 -10.97
CA TYR A 49 -14.78 16.04 -11.66
C TYR A 49 -14.62 15.82 -13.17
N THR A 50 -14.87 16.89 -13.92
CA THR A 50 -14.79 16.97 -15.38
C THR A 50 -14.08 18.26 -15.81
N ALA A 51 -13.81 18.40 -17.10
CA ALA A 51 -13.10 19.54 -17.71
C ALA A 51 -13.51 20.94 -17.20
N PRO A 52 -14.80 21.25 -16.94
CA PRO A 52 -15.19 22.57 -16.47
C PRO A 52 -14.55 23.00 -15.13
N ALA A 53 -14.15 22.04 -14.28
CA ALA A 53 -13.50 22.32 -13.00
C ALA A 53 -11.98 22.50 -13.11
N LYS A 54 -11.38 22.20 -14.27
CA LYS A 54 -9.92 22.07 -14.45
C LYS A 54 -9.10 23.19 -13.81
N SER A 55 -9.45 24.45 -14.05
CA SER A 55 -8.69 25.59 -13.51
C SER A 55 -8.65 25.64 -11.98
N VAL A 56 -9.77 25.30 -11.32
CA VAL A 56 -9.87 25.24 -9.85
C VAL A 56 -9.10 24.03 -9.31
N LEU A 57 -9.11 22.91 -10.03
CA LEU A 57 -8.41 21.70 -9.64
C LEU A 57 -6.88 21.85 -9.79
N GLU A 58 -6.41 22.47 -10.85
CA GLU A 58 -4.97 22.80 -11.00
C GLU A 58 -4.53 23.82 -9.94
N GLU A 59 -5.39 24.75 -9.54
CA GLU A 59 -5.12 25.63 -8.41
C GLU A 59 -5.00 24.84 -7.09
N ALA A 60 -5.85 23.83 -6.87
CA ALA A 60 -5.80 22.98 -5.70
C ALA A 60 -4.48 22.20 -5.54
N LEU A 61 -3.81 21.91 -6.66
CA LEU A 61 -2.54 21.18 -6.67
C LEU A 61 -1.31 22.08 -6.55
N ARG A 62 -1.45 23.41 -6.55
CA ARG A 62 -0.31 24.32 -6.38
C ARG A 62 0.46 24.03 -5.11
N GLU A 63 1.74 24.39 -5.12
CA GLU A 63 2.69 24.20 -4.01
C GLU A 63 2.05 24.61 -2.67
N THR A 64 1.61 25.86 -2.56
CA THR A 64 0.95 26.35 -1.34
C THR A 64 -0.53 26.64 -1.58
N LEU A 65 -1.40 26.01 -0.78
CA LEU A 65 -2.82 26.35 -0.72
C LEU A 65 -3.02 27.75 -0.11
N PRO A 66 -4.07 28.50 -0.49
CA PRO A 66 -4.39 29.77 0.15
C PRO A 66 -4.54 29.61 1.68
N ASN A 67 -3.95 30.54 2.43
CA ASN A 67 -4.02 30.57 3.89
C ASN A 67 -5.22 31.35 4.43
N LYS A 68 -6.08 31.86 3.54
CA LYS A 68 -7.34 32.52 3.87
C LYS A 68 -8.50 31.66 3.38
N TRP A 69 -9.54 31.62 4.20
CA TRP A 69 -10.77 30.92 3.85
C TRP A 69 -11.53 31.65 2.73
N ASP A 70 -12.04 30.88 1.78
CA ASP A 70 -13.06 31.30 0.81
C ASP A 70 -13.97 30.11 0.48
N GLU A 71 -15.01 30.33 -0.32
CA GLU A 71 -16.01 29.31 -0.65
C GLU A 71 -15.44 28.09 -1.42
N TYR A 72 -14.33 28.26 -2.13
CA TYR A 72 -13.67 27.19 -2.89
C TYR A 72 -12.57 26.49 -2.09
N TRP A 73 -12.17 27.02 -0.93
CA TRP A 73 -11.12 26.45 -0.11
C TRP A 73 -11.39 24.97 0.24
N PRO A 74 -12.58 24.57 0.74
CA PRO A 74 -12.88 23.16 1.02
C PRO A 74 -12.80 22.28 -0.23
N VAL A 75 -13.25 22.79 -1.39
CA VAL A 75 -13.20 22.07 -2.67
C VAL A 75 -11.75 21.76 -3.06
N ARG A 76 -10.87 22.76 -2.95
CA ARG A 76 -9.45 22.60 -3.25
C ARG A 76 -8.77 21.61 -2.31
N VAL A 77 -9.03 21.70 -1.01
CA VAL A 77 -8.45 20.76 -0.04
C VAL A 77 -8.94 19.33 -0.28
N ASN A 78 -10.24 19.15 -0.53
CA ASN A 78 -10.80 17.83 -0.80
C ASN A 78 -10.22 17.22 -2.08
N PHE A 79 -10.10 17.98 -3.16
CA PHE A 79 -9.45 17.49 -4.38
C PHE A 79 -7.98 17.14 -4.16
N ARG A 80 -7.19 18.02 -3.52
CA ARG A 80 -5.78 17.75 -3.20
C ARG A 80 -5.63 16.49 -2.34
N SER A 81 -6.53 16.28 -1.38
CA SER A 81 -6.52 15.10 -0.52
C SER A 81 -6.77 13.80 -1.31
N LEU A 82 -7.70 13.81 -2.28
CA LEU A 82 -7.95 12.67 -3.16
C LEU A 82 -6.75 12.38 -4.07
N VAL A 83 -6.12 13.41 -4.63
CA VAL A 83 -4.89 13.23 -5.42
C VAL A 83 -3.77 12.66 -4.56
N VAL A 84 -3.62 13.12 -3.30
CA VAL A 84 -2.62 12.57 -2.37
C VAL A 84 -2.94 11.13 -1.98
N HIS A 85 -4.21 10.76 -1.85
CA HIS A 85 -4.62 9.36 -1.61
C HIS A 85 -4.08 8.46 -2.73
N GLU A 86 -4.43 8.74 -3.97
CA GLU A 86 -4.03 7.88 -5.11
C GLU A 86 -2.52 8.00 -5.40
N ALA A 87 -1.92 9.18 -5.20
CA ALA A 87 -0.48 9.36 -5.30
C ALA A 87 0.27 8.59 -4.20
N THR A 88 -0.35 8.30 -3.05
CA THR A 88 0.23 7.43 -2.03
C THR A 88 0.40 6.02 -2.57
N HIS A 89 -0.63 5.46 -3.21
CA HIS A 89 -0.56 4.13 -3.84
C HIS A 89 0.49 4.07 -4.96
N PHE A 90 0.54 5.11 -5.80
CA PHE A 90 1.61 5.24 -6.80
C PHE A 90 2.99 5.20 -6.15
N ASN A 91 3.21 6.01 -5.11
CA ASN A 91 4.50 6.04 -4.42
C ASN A 91 4.81 4.74 -3.70
N ASP A 92 3.83 4.06 -3.12
CA ASP A 92 4.01 2.76 -2.52
C ASP A 92 4.52 1.74 -3.55
N CYS A 93 4.09 1.84 -4.81
CA CYS A 93 4.60 1.02 -5.91
C CYS A 93 6.01 1.40 -6.37
N VAL A 94 6.29 2.69 -6.61
CA VAL A 94 7.55 3.09 -7.26
C VAL A 94 8.70 3.33 -6.28
N THR A 95 8.44 3.46 -4.98
CA THR A 95 9.47 3.91 -4.02
C THR A 95 9.71 2.98 -2.85
N THR A 96 9.02 1.84 -2.75
CA THR A 96 9.21 0.87 -1.68
C THR A 96 9.76 -0.46 -2.20
N SER A 97 10.41 -1.23 -1.33
CA SER A 97 10.89 -2.57 -1.66
C SER A 97 9.76 -3.51 -2.10
N TRP A 98 8.60 -3.50 -1.41
CA TRP A 98 7.40 -4.26 -1.83
C TRP A 98 6.88 -3.82 -3.21
N GLY A 99 6.86 -2.51 -3.47
CA GLY A 99 6.40 -1.96 -4.74
C GLY A 99 7.30 -2.35 -5.91
N LEU A 100 8.62 -2.30 -5.72
CA LEU A 100 9.58 -2.76 -6.72
C LEU A 100 9.44 -4.27 -6.99
N GLU A 101 9.23 -5.08 -5.96
CA GLU A 101 8.93 -6.51 -6.12
C GLU A 101 7.65 -6.75 -6.94
N PHE A 102 6.58 -6.00 -6.64
CA PHE A 102 5.33 -6.05 -7.40
C PHE A 102 5.56 -5.68 -8.88
N LEU A 103 6.25 -4.56 -9.15
CA LEU A 103 6.57 -4.10 -10.50
C LEU A 103 7.45 -5.11 -11.25
N PHE A 104 8.45 -5.69 -10.61
CA PHE A 104 9.30 -6.72 -11.21
C PHE A 104 8.48 -7.92 -11.67
N ARG A 105 7.60 -8.43 -10.79
CA ARG A 105 6.75 -9.60 -11.11
C ARG A 105 5.74 -9.28 -12.22
N LYS A 106 5.14 -8.09 -12.18
CA LYS A 106 4.24 -7.57 -13.23
C LYS A 106 4.95 -7.51 -14.58
N LEU A 107 6.08 -6.81 -14.64
CA LEU A 107 6.84 -6.61 -15.89
C LEU A 107 7.44 -7.92 -16.41
N ASN A 108 7.83 -8.85 -15.54
CA ASN A 108 8.31 -10.17 -15.96
C ASN A 108 7.20 -10.98 -16.65
N LEU A 109 5.98 -10.94 -16.11
CA LEU A 109 4.82 -11.57 -16.74
C LEU A 109 4.52 -10.92 -18.11
N MET A 110 4.45 -9.59 -18.16
CA MET A 110 4.23 -8.85 -19.41
C MET A 110 5.30 -9.16 -20.46
N LYS A 111 6.58 -9.18 -20.08
CA LYS A 111 7.67 -9.51 -20.99
C LYS A 111 7.49 -10.91 -21.59
N ARG A 112 7.22 -11.92 -20.77
CA ARG A 112 7.01 -13.30 -21.26
C ARG A 112 5.81 -13.41 -22.18
N ILE A 113 4.72 -12.71 -21.89
CA ILE A 113 3.55 -12.62 -22.79
C ILE A 113 3.95 -11.99 -24.13
N SER A 114 4.68 -10.87 -24.08
CA SER A 114 5.10 -10.15 -25.29
C SER A 114 6.04 -10.97 -26.18
N GLU A 115 6.92 -11.78 -25.57
CA GLU A 115 7.87 -12.67 -26.24
C GLU A 115 7.25 -14.02 -26.64
N GLY A 116 5.98 -14.28 -26.31
CA GLY A 116 5.32 -15.56 -26.61
C GLY A 116 5.90 -16.76 -25.85
N LEU A 117 6.48 -16.53 -24.67
CA LEU A 117 7.07 -17.56 -23.82
C LEU A 117 6.01 -18.15 -22.88
N SER A 118 6.31 -19.33 -22.32
CA SER A 118 5.49 -19.94 -21.24
C SER A 118 5.35 -18.99 -20.05
N VAL A 119 4.13 -18.80 -19.54
CA VAL A 119 3.79 -17.80 -18.53
C VAL A 119 3.50 -18.37 -17.15
N GLU A 120 3.36 -19.69 -17.01
CA GLU A 120 2.83 -20.37 -15.82
C GLU A 120 3.62 -20.00 -14.56
N GLN A 121 4.95 -20.05 -14.65
CA GLN A 121 5.82 -19.70 -13.52
C GLN A 121 5.73 -18.21 -13.18
N ALA A 122 5.77 -17.32 -14.18
CA ALA A 122 5.71 -15.87 -13.95
C ALA A 122 4.35 -15.47 -13.35
N LEU A 123 3.27 -16.08 -13.83
CA LEU A 123 1.92 -15.88 -13.32
C LEU A 123 1.81 -16.37 -11.86
N SER A 124 2.33 -17.56 -11.55
CA SER A 124 2.30 -18.11 -10.19
C SER A 124 3.03 -17.24 -9.16
N VAL A 125 4.16 -16.63 -9.57
CA VAL A 125 4.93 -15.73 -8.72
C VAL A 125 4.24 -14.37 -8.61
N PHE A 126 3.65 -13.85 -9.69
CA PHE A 126 2.85 -12.62 -9.62
C PHE A 126 1.63 -12.77 -8.70
N TYR A 127 1.01 -13.95 -8.69
CA TYR A 127 -0.10 -14.27 -7.80
C TYR A 127 0.24 -14.23 -6.32
N LEU A 128 1.52 -14.28 -5.93
CA LEU A 128 1.90 -14.04 -4.54
C LEU A 128 1.41 -12.67 -4.06
N ASN A 129 1.72 -11.58 -4.77
CA ASN A 129 1.27 -10.25 -4.35
C ASN A 129 -0.22 -10.03 -4.63
N VAL A 130 -0.72 -10.52 -5.76
CA VAL A 130 -2.15 -10.37 -6.10
C VAL A 130 -3.04 -11.03 -5.06
N SER A 131 -2.64 -12.18 -4.53
CA SER A 131 -3.39 -12.88 -3.47
C SER A 131 -3.49 -12.06 -2.18
N GLU A 132 -2.46 -11.26 -1.86
CA GLU A 132 -2.47 -10.35 -0.70
C GLU A 132 -3.38 -9.14 -0.90
N LEU A 133 -3.73 -8.80 -2.14
CA LEU A 133 -4.70 -7.76 -2.44
C LEU A 133 -6.13 -8.32 -2.46
N ARG A 134 -6.33 -9.51 -3.04
CA ARG A 134 -7.65 -10.13 -3.22
C ARG A 134 -8.23 -10.79 -1.97
N SER A 135 -7.38 -11.36 -1.12
CA SER A 135 -7.80 -12.05 0.12
C SER A 135 -8.69 -11.17 0.99
N HIS A 136 -8.50 -9.84 0.97
CA HIS A 136 -9.34 -8.94 1.75
C HIS A 136 -10.81 -9.03 1.38
N LYS A 137 -11.13 -8.83 0.09
CA LYS A 137 -12.51 -8.81 -0.39
C LYS A 137 -13.15 -10.20 -0.36
N GLU A 138 -12.36 -11.24 -0.61
CA GLU A 138 -12.88 -12.61 -0.72
C GLU A 138 -13.10 -13.32 0.63
N LEU A 139 -12.47 -12.85 1.71
CA LEU A 139 -12.57 -13.47 3.04
C LEU A 139 -13.15 -12.54 4.11
N LEU A 140 -13.65 -11.35 3.72
CA LEU A 140 -14.28 -10.42 4.65
C LEU A 140 -15.60 -11.00 5.18
N GLU A 141 -15.72 -11.09 6.50
CA GLU A 141 -16.93 -11.56 7.17
C GLU A 141 -17.61 -10.39 7.89
N LEU A 142 -18.82 -10.03 7.44
CA LEU A 142 -19.61 -8.94 7.99
C LEU A 142 -20.67 -9.48 8.95
N GLY A 143 -20.65 -9.01 10.21
CA GLY A 143 -21.74 -9.23 11.15
C GLY A 143 -22.80 -8.12 11.11
N GLU A 144 -23.82 -8.22 11.96
CA GLU A 144 -25.01 -7.36 11.89
C GLU A 144 -24.83 -5.98 12.57
N PHE A 145 -24.03 -5.89 13.64
CA PHE A 145 -23.93 -4.67 14.49
C PHE A 145 -22.93 -3.64 13.99
N GLN A 146 -23.16 -2.34 14.19
CA GLN A 146 -22.19 -1.29 13.80
C GLN A 146 -20.82 -1.43 14.48
N LEU A 147 -19.73 -1.01 13.82
CA LEU A 147 -18.37 -1.10 14.35
C LEU A 147 -18.15 -0.21 15.57
N SER A 148 -18.90 0.88 15.69
CA SER A 148 -18.92 1.79 16.83
C SER A 148 -19.31 1.12 18.14
N ARG A 149 -19.92 -0.07 18.09
CA ARG A 149 -20.23 -0.91 19.25
C ARG A 149 -19.06 -1.80 19.69
N THR A 150 -17.93 -1.78 18.98
CA THR A 150 -16.76 -2.61 19.30
C THR A 150 -16.21 -2.26 20.67
N THR A 151 -16.16 -3.27 21.54
CA THR A 151 -15.56 -3.18 22.87
C THR A 151 -14.12 -3.70 22.89
N SER A 152 -13.77 -4.63 22.00
CA SER A 152 -12.43 -5.22 21.93
C SER A 152 -12.09 -5.68 20.52
N MET A 153 -10.80 -5.76 20.22
CA MET A 153 -10.27 -6.39 19.01
C MET A 153 -9.43 -7.60 19.43
N THR A 154 -9.78 -8.78 18.93
CA THR A 154 -9.00 -10.00 19.07
C THR A 154 -8.42 -10.39 17.72
N HIS A 155 -7.59 -11.43 17.70
CA HIS A 155 -7.06 -11.95 16.44
C HIS A 155 -6.87 -13.46 16.52
N GLU A 156 -6.96 -14.10 15.37
CA GLU A 156 -6.70 -15.52 15.19
C GLU A 156 -5.87 -15.76 13.92
N VAL A 157 -5.34 -16.97 13.78
CA VAL A 157 -4.64 -17.40 12.57
C VAL A 157 -5.41 -18.55 11.96
N VAL A 158 -5.84 -18.39 10.72
CA VAL A 158 -6.61 -19.39 9.97
C VAL A 158 -5.83 -19.73 8.71
N VAL A 159 -5.79 -21.02 8.36
CA VAL A 159 -5.18 -21.51 7.12
C VAL A 159 -6.28 -21.64 6.08
N ASP A 160 -6.21 -20.83 5.03
CA ASP A 160 -7.10 -20.90 3.87
C ASP A 160 -6.43 -21.69 2.74
N ASP A 161 -7.18 -22.53 2.04
CA ASP A 161 -6.65 -23.41 1.00
C ASP A 161 -6.12 -22.65 -0.23
N ARG A 162 -6.61 -21.43 -0.48
CA ARG A 162 -6.23 -20.59 -1.63
C ARG A 162 -5.20 -19.54 -1.27
N PHE A 163 -5.28 -18.99 -0.06
CA PHE A 163 -4.47 -17.85 0.37
C PHE A 163 -3.39 -18.20 1.40
N GLY A 164 -3.39 -19.43 1.92
CA GLY A 164 -2.48 -19.87 2.97
C GLY A 164 -2.87 -19.36 4.35
N PRO A 165 -1.96 -19.39 5.33
CA PRO A 165 -2.22 -18.86 6.65
C PRO A 165 -2.37 -17.34 6.63
N LEU A 166 -3.42 -16.85 7.27
CA LEU A 166 -3.79 -15.45 7.38
C LEU A 166 -4.09 -15.10 8.83
N ILE A 167 -3.73 -13.89 9.24
CA ILE A 167 -4.18 -13.33 10.51
C ILE A 167 -5.55 -12.69 10.27
N PHE A 168 -6.55 -13.08 11.04
CA PHE A 168 -7.84 -12.39 11.07
C PHE A 168 -7.92 -11.49 12.28
N VAL A 169 -8.34 -10.24 12.07
CA VAL A 169 -8.66 -9.28 13.13
C VAL A 169 -10.17 -9.32 13.36
N ILE A 170 -10.58 -9.57 14.60
CA ILE A 170 -11.98 -9.78 14.97
C ILE A 170 -12.43 -8.64 15.87
N TYR A 171 -13.46 -7.93 15.45
CA TYR A 171 -14.14 -6.88 16.20
C TYR A 171 -15.24 -7.52 17.05
N ASN A 172 -15.23 -7.30 18.36
CA ASN A 172 -16.19 -7.93 19.28
C ASN A 172 -16.98 -6.89 20.09
N CYS A 173 -18.24 -7.22 20.38
CA CYS A 173 -19.09 -6.57 21.37
C CYS A 173 -19.43 -7.59 22.47
N GLY A 174 -18.69 -7.58 23.58
CA GLY A 174 -18.74 -8.69 24.53
C GLY A 174 -18.29 -9.99 23.85
N ASP A 175 -19.17 -11.00 23.83
CA ASP A 175 -18.93 -12.30 23.21
C ASP A 175 -19.39 -12.40 21.74
N GLU A 176 -20.01 -11.34 21.20
CA GLU A 176 -20.51 -11.31 19.82
C GLU A 176 -19.46 -10.76 18.84
N VAL A 177 -19.26 -11.48 17.73
CA VAL A 177 -18.40 -11.03 16.62
C VAL A 177 -19.18 -10.04 15.75
N ILE A 178 -18.68 -8.81 15.67
CA ILE A 178 -19.22 -7.76 14.81
C ILE A 178 -18.70 -7.89 13.38
N GLN A 179 -17.41 -8.17 13.23
CA GLN A 179 -16.74 -8.26 11.95
C GLN A 179 -15.46 -9.06 12.11
N LYS A 180 -15.12 -9.85 11.08
CA LYS A 180 -13.86 -10.55 11.00
C LYS A 180 -13.18 -10.19 9.68
N VAL A 181 -11.99 -9.59 9.81
CA VAL A 181 -11.28 -8.94 8.71
C VAL A 181 -9.93 -9.64 8.50
N PRO A 182 -9.65 -10.16 7.30
CA PRO A 182 -8.33 -10.70 6.99
C PRO A 182 -7.29 -9.57 6.93
N LEU A 183 -6.16 -9.76 7.60
CA LEU A 183 -5.01 -8.89 7.49
C LEU A 183 -4.34 -9.12 6.12
N SER A 184 -4.30 -8.06 5.32
CA SER A 184 -3.88 -8.13 3.91
C SER A 184 -2.95 -6.97 3.55
N MET A 185 -2.26 -7.06 2.41
CA MET A 185 -1.47 -5.92 1.92
C MET A 185 -2.35 -4.76 1.48
N LEU A 186 -3.56 -5.04 0.99
CA LEU A 186 -4.54 -3.99 0.72
C LEU A 186 -4.80 -3.15 1.97
N ALA A 187 -4.87 -3.77 3.15
CA ALA A 187 -5.06 -3.02 4.40
C ALA A 187 -3.89 -2.09 4.74
N VAL A 188 -2.65 -2.46 4.39
CA VAL A 188 -1.47 -1.60 4.60
C VAL A 188 -1.50 -0.41 3.65
N LEU A 189 -1.79 -0.66 2.37
CA LEU A 189 -1.83 0.36 1.32
C LEU A 189 -2.95 1.36 1.58
N GLU A 190 -4.17 0.89 1.86
CA GLU A 190 -5.32 1.76 2.09
C GLU A 190 -5.24 2.51 3.43
N ALA A 191 -4.67 1.90 4.47
CA ALA A 191 -4.39 2.63 5.72
C ALA A 191 -3.34 3.74 5.51
N ASN A 192 -2.35 3.52 4.65
CA ASN A 192 -1.36 4.55 4.31
C ASN A 192 -2.02 5.70 3.53
N ALA A 193 -2.80 5.38 2.50
CA ALA A 193 -3.46 6.36 1.67
C ALA A 193 -4.50 7.18 2.44
N LEU A 194 -5.36 6.53 3.24
CA LEU A 194 -6.33 7.21 4.10
C LEU A 194 -5.65 8.09 5.16
N ALA A 195 -4.52 7.65 5.71
CA ALA A 195 -3.76 8.46 6.65
C ALA A 195 -3.20 9.72 5.99
N ASN A 196 -2.60 9.60 4.81
CA ASN A 196 -2.09 10.74 4.06
C ASN A 196 -3.21 11.68 3.59
N GLU A 197 -4.32 11.15 3.08
CA GLU A 197 -5.51 11.93 2.69
C GLU A 197 -6.03 12.78 3.85
N THR A 198 -6.18 12.17 5.03
CA THR A 198 -6.69 12.88 6.21
C THR A 198 -5.67 13.87 6.76
N LEU A 199 -4.36 13.55 6.70
CA LEU A 199 -3.29 14.47 7.08
C LEU A 199 -3.29 15.74 6.23
N VAL A 200 -3.51 15.64 4.91
CA VAL A 200 -3.61 16.82 4.04
C VAL A 200 -4.69 17.77 4.52
N LYS A 201 -5.89 17.25 4.86
CA LYS A 201 -7.01 18.05 5.34
C LYS A 201 -6.66 18.77 6.64
N ILE A 202 -6.02 18.06 7.58
CA ILE A 202 -5.59 18.62 8.87
C ILE A 202 -4.51 19.70 8.66
N VAL A 203 -3.45 19.41 7.90
CA VAL A 203 -2.33 20.33 7.68
C VAL A 203 -2.78 21.59 6.95
N ALA A 204 -3.64 21.45 5.93
CA ALA A 204 -4.21 22.58 5.22
C ALA A 204 -5.02 23.49 6.16
N ALA A 205 -5.87 22.90 7.01
CA ALA A 205 -6.64 23.65 8.00
C ALA A 205 -5.75 24.30 9.06
N GLU A 206 -4.69 23.61 9.52
CA GLU A 206 -3.70 24.17 10.46
C GLU A 206 -3.03 25.44 9.89
N ALA A 207 -2.76 25.46 8.59
CA ALA A 207 -2.14 26.59 7.89
C ALA A 207 -3.07 27.80 7.64
N LEU A 208 -4.39 27.64 7.82
CA LEU A 208 -5.33 28.75 7.72
C LEU A 208 -5.13 29.78 8.84
N GLU A 209 -5.28 31.06 8.49
CA GLU A 209 -5.49 32.15 9.46
C GLU A 209 -6.70 31.83 10.36
N ALA A 210 -6.66 32.31 11.61
CA ALA A 210 -7.73 32.03 12.58
C ALA A 210 -9.08 32.59 12.10
N CYS A 211 -10.05 31.71 11.91
CA CYS A 211 -11.42 32.00 11.51
C CYS A 211 -12.37 30.92 12.07
N SER A 212 -13.66 31.22 12.18
CA SER A 212 -14.68 30.28 12.66
C SER A 212 -14.76 29.01 11.81
N GLU A 213 -14.62 29.17 10.50
CA GLU A 213 -14.76 28.14 9.49
C GLU A 213 -13.66 27.08 9.60
N LYS A 214 -12.48 27.46 10.11
CA LYS A 214 -11.37 26.54 10.39
C LYS A 214 -11.76 25.48 11.42
N ASP A 215 -12.37 25.90 12.52
CA ASP A 215 -12.77 24.99 13.60
C ASP A 215 -13.93 24.09 13.15
N GLU A 216 -14.90 24.65 12.43
CA GLU A 216 -16.02 23.89 11.85
C GLU A 216 -15.54 22.83 10.85
N TYR A 217 -14.56 23.17 9.99
CA TYR A 217 -13.98 22.25 9.03
C TYR A 217 -13.19 21.13 9.71
N LEU A 218 -12.40 21.43 10.74
CA LEU A 218 -11.67 20.40 11.50
C LEU A 218 -12.62 19.43 12.20
N ASP A 219 -13.73 19.93 12.73
CA ASP A 219 -14.80 19.09 13.29
C ASP A 219 -15.47 18.22 12.22
N GLU A 220 -15.69 18.75 11.01
CA GLU A 220 -16.18 17.99 9.86
C GLU A 220 -15.22 16.87 9.46
N VAL A 221 -13.92 17.17 9.34
CA VAL A 221 -12.88 16.18 9.04
C VAL A 221 -12.88 15.06 10.09
N ASN A 222 -12.96 15.42 11.38
CA ASN A 222 -13.03 14.45 12.47
C ASN A 222 -14.28 13.54 12.38
N ARG A 223 -15.46 14.14 12.12
CA ARG A 223 -16.71 13.38 11.95
C ARG A 223 -16.67 12.47 10.73
N GLY A 224 -16.18 12.98 9.60
CA GLY A 224 -16.01 12.20 8.36
C GLY A 224 -15.07 11.02 8.57
N PHE A 225 -13.95 11.25 9.24
CA PHE A 225 -13.00 10.19 9.58
C PHE A 225 -13.61 9.14 10.52
N GLN A 226 -14.38 9.54 11.55
CA GLN A 226 -15.10 8.55 12.38
C GLN A 226 -16.13 7.75 11.59
N LYS A 227 -16.84 8.39 10.65
CA LYS A 227 -17.80 7.70 9.79
C LYS A 227 -17.11 6.64 8.92
N ILE A 228 -15.93 6.95 8.37
CA ILE A 228 -15.14 5.97 7.62
C ILE A 228 -14.73 4.81 8.54
N LEU A 229 -14.24 5.07 9.75
CA LEU A 229 -13.87 4.01 10.71
C LEU A 229 -15.05 3.12 11.14
N ASP A 230 -16.28 3.63 11.10
CA ASP A 230 -17.50 2.87 11.43
C ASP A 230 -18.07 2.09 10.22
N ASP A 231 -17.55 2.35 9.01
CA ASP A 231 -18.00 1.69 7.79
C ASP A 231 -17.35 0.32 7.64
N LYS A 232 -18.18 -0.73 7.79
CA LYS A 232 -17.75 -2.13 7.69
C LYS A 232 -17.28 -2.51 6.30
N GLU A 233 -17.83 -1.88 5.26
CA GLU A 233 -17.46 -2.20 3.88
C GLU A 233 -16.11 -1.61 3.49
N ARG A 234 -15.54 -0.77 4.36
CA ARG A 234 -14.24 -0.12 4.19
C ARG A 234 -13.20 -0.66 5.17
N SER A 235 -13.32 -1.91 5.62
CA SER A 235 -12.40 -2.48 6.60
C SER A 235 -10.95 -2.55 6.13
N GLU A 236 -10.70 -2.57 4.81
CA GLU A 236 -9.36 -2.44 4.25
C GLU A 236 -8.72 -1.10 4.60
N TYR A 237 -9.50 -0.03 4.60
CA TYR A 237 -9.03 1.31 4.95
C TYR A 237 -8.77 1.44 6.46
N THR A 238 -9.54 0.73 7.27
CA THR A 238 -9.73 1.10 8.69
C THR A 238 -9.14 0.13 9.69
N VAL A 239 -8.88 -1.13 9.33
CA VAL A 239 -8.48 -2.15 10.32
C VAL A 239 -7.18 -1.82 11.04
N LEU A 240 -6.17 -1.36 10.30
CA LEU A 240 -4.87 -1.00 10.85
C LEU A 240 -4.91 0.33 11.61
N ILE A 241 -5.67 1.31 11.11
CA ILE A 241 -5.87 2.59 11.81
C ILE A 241 -6.63 2.37 13.12
N SER A 242 -7.64 1.51 13.13
CA SER A 242 -8.41 1.12 14.32
C SER A 242 -7.51 0.49 15.38
N LEU A 243 -6.59 -0.38 14.95
CA LEU A 243 -5.57 -0.96 15.82
C LEU A 243 -4.73 0.13 16.51
N ILE A 244 -4.21 1.09 15.74
CA ILE A 244 -3.42 2.20 16.29
C ILE A 244 -4.26 3.06 17.24
N LYS A 245 -5.47 3.43 16.84
CA LYS A 245 -6.37 4.25 17.66
C LYS A 245 -6.71 3.58 19.00
N LEU A 246 -6.92 2.26 19.00
CA LEU A 246 -7.25 1.50 20.19
C LEU A 246 -6.08 1.47 21.20
N HIS A 247 -4.87 1.25 20.70
CA HIS A 247 -3.68 1.02 21.51
C HIS A 247 -2.91 2.30 21.88
N PHE A 248 -2.98 3.37 21.07
CA PHE A 248 -2.20 4.59 21.27
C PHE A 248 -3.11 5.81 21.50
N ARG A 249 -3.95 5.73 22.55
CA ARG A 249 -4.98 6.74 22.87
C ARG A 249 -4.39 8.08 23.35
N GLU A 250 -3.14 8.09 23.80
CA GLU A 250 -2.43 9.29 24.25
C GLU A 250 -1.88 10.16 23.09
N LEU A 251 -2.01 9.67 21.86
CA LEU A 251 -1.71 10.40 20.63
C LEU A 251 -2.96 11.14 20.13
N THR A 252 -2.79 12.36 19.64
CA THR A 252 -3.83 13.08 18.89
C THR A 252 -4.13 12.39 17.56
N LEU A 253 -5.25 12.72 16.90
CA LEU A 253 -5.56 12.15 15.58
C LEU A 253 -4.40 12.34 14.60
N ARG A 254 -3.87 13.57 14.49
CA ARG A 254 -2.73 13.88 13.63
C ARG A 254 -1.52 12.99 13.94
N GLU A 255 -1.18 12.84 15.22
CA GLU A 255 -0.05 11.99 15.66
C GLU A 255 -0.31 10.49 15.34
N GLN A 256 -1.54 10.00 15.49
CA GLN A 256 -1.93 8.63 15.13
C GLN A 256 -1.81 8.38 13.63
N LEU A 257 -2.21 9.35 12.80
CA LEU A 257 -2.11 9.25 11.34
C LEU A 257 -0.66 9.29 10.87
N VAL A 258 0.18 10.18 11.44
CA VAL A 258 1.62 10.21 11.15
C VAL A 258 2.29 8.88 11.54
N PHE A 259 1.95 8.35 12.71
CA PHE A 259 2.47 7.04 13.13
C PHE A 259 2.00 5.92 12.18
N THR A 260 0.73 5.91 11.79
CA THR A 260 0.17 4.91 10.86
C THR A 260 0.88 4.96 9.51
N ALA A 261 0.97 6.13 8.87
CA ALA A 261 1.66 6.29 7.59
C ALA A 261 3.14 5.91 7.68
N THR A 262 3.82 6.27 8.78
CA THR A 262 5.22 5.89 9.00
C THR A 262 5.38 4.37 9.15
N LEU A 263 4.47 3.71 9.87
CA LEU A 263 4.53 2.26 10.06
C LEU A 263 4.14 1.49 8.79
N CYS A 264 3.18 1.99 7.99
CA CYS A 264 2.91 1.46 6.66
C CYS A 264 4.15 1.58 5.77
N ARG A 265 4.77 2.76 5.75
CA ARG A 265 5.99 3.01 4.97
C ARG A 265 7.13 2.08 5.37
N PHE A 266 7.40 1.97 6.67
CA PHE A 266 8.38 1.02 7.20
C PHE A 266 8.07 -0.40 6.74
N THR A 267 6.81 -0.84 6.87
CA THR A 267 6.37 -2.20 6.50
C THR A 267 6.59 -2.51 5.02
N LEU A 268 6.24 -1.57 4.14
CA LEU A 268 6.43 -1.69 2.69
C LEU A 268 7.91 -1.69 2.31
N ASP A 269 8.76 -1.06 3.12
CA ASP A 269 10.13 -0.75 2.77
C ASP A 269 11.20 -1.55 3.52
N VAL A 270 10.80 -2.46 4.42
CA VAL A 270 11.75 -3.40 5.03
C VAL A 270 12.40 -4.23 3.92
N ASN A 271 13.73 -4.13 3.76
CA ASN A 271 14.46 -4.97 2.82
C ASN A 271 14.47 -6.46 3.21
N MET A 272 14.74 -7.35 2.26
CA MET A 272 14.76 -8.81 2.44
C MET A 272 15.51 -9.28 3.71
N ILE A 273 16.69 -8.71 4.01
CA ILE A 273 17.51 -9.15 5.15
C ILE A 273 16.85 -8.76 6.47
N ALA A 274 16.41 -7.51 6.58
CA ALA A 274 15.68 -7.04 7.76
C ALA A 274 14.34 -7.79 7.91
N CYS A 275 13.66 -8.10 6.81
CA CYS A 275 12.42 -8.88 6.80
C CYS A 275 12.64 -10.29 7.34
N SER A 276 13.72 -10.95 6.90
CA SER A 276 14.13 -12.26 7.42
C SER A 276 14.41 -12.24 8.93
N ALA A 277 15.08 -11.18 9.41
CA ALA A 277 15.38 -11.03 10.83
C ALA A 277 14.12 -10.77 11.68
N ILE A 278 13.20 -9.91 11.20
CA ILE A 278 11.90 -9.64 11.82
C ILE A 278 11.04 -10.92 11.84
N SER A 279 10.94 -11.63 10.72
CA SER A 279 10.12 -12.84 10.58
C SER A 279 10.49 -13.89 11.64
N SER A 280 11.79 -14.12 11.82
CA SER A 280 12.33 -15.09 12.78
C SER A 280 12.08 -14.72 14.24
N TYR A 281 11.91 -13.42 14.52
CA TYR A 281 11.48 -12.95 15.84
C TYR A 281 9.97 -13.15 16.01
N ILE A 282 9.17 -12.78 15.00
CA ILE A 282 7.70 -12.89 15.02
C ILE A 282 7.23 -14.35 15.12
N GLU A 283 7.90 -15.29 14.44
CA GLU A 283 7.59 -16.72 14.40
C GLU A 283 7.36 -17.31 15.79
N ARG A 284 8.14 -16.86 16.79
CA ARG A 284 8.11 -17.32 18.18
C ARG A 284 6.82 -16.98 18.95
N PHE A 285 5.97 -16.13 18.36
CA PHE A 285 4.74 -15.63 18.99
C PHE A 285 3.47 -16.19 18.34
N PHE A 286 3.59 -17.24 17.52
CA PHE A 286 2.45 -17.98 17.00
C PHE A 286 2.21 -19.23 17.86
N LEU A 287 0.97 -19.40 18.32
CA LEU A 287 0.55 -20.61 19.03
C LEU A 287 0.40 -21.82 18.09
N ASN A 288 -0.04 -21.57 16.86
CA ASN A 288 -0.04 -22.56 15.79
C ASN A 288 1.33 -22.53 15.10
N GLU A 289 2.20 -23.47 15.45
CA GLU A 289 3.59 -23.54 14.97
C GLU A 289 3.66 -23.66 13.45
N TYR A 290 2.81 -24.49 12.84
CA TYR A 290 2.77 -24.66 11.38
C TYR A 290 2.39 -23.35 10.68
N ALA A 291 1.30 -22.71 11.11
CA ALA A 291 0.87 -21.46 10.50
C ALA A 291 1.90 -20.33 10.71
N GLY A 292 2.55 -20.30 11.88
CA GLY A 292 3.63 -19.39 12.19
C GLY A 292 4.86 -19.59 11.31
N ALA A 293 5.28 -20.84 11.11
CA ALA A 293 6.40 -21.20 10.23
C ALA A 293 6.10 -20.84 8.78
N THR A 294 4.91 -21.15 8.26
CA THR A 294 4.51 -20.80 6.90
C THR A 294 4.46 -19.28 6.69
N LEU A 295 3.84 -18.53 7.61
CA LEU A 295 3.85 -17.05 7.55
C LEU A 295 5.27 -16.49 7.63
N SER A 296 6.13 -17.07 8.47
CA SER A 296 7.52 -16.63 8.56
C SER A 296 8.29 -16.90 7.27
N GLN A 297 8.07 -18.02 6.59
CA GLN A 297 8.70 -18.31 5.31
C GLN A 297 8.19 -17.39 4.20
N ASP A 298 6.90 -17.06 4.19
CA ASP A 298 6.35 -16.07 3.28
C ASP A 298 7.00 -14.70 3.48
N MET A 299 7.15 -14.24 4.74
CA MET A 299 7.87 -13.02 5.07
C MET A 299 9.34 -13.05 4.62
N ARG A 300 10.04 -14.18 4.77
CA ARG A 300 11.43 -14.33 4.27
C ARG A 300 11.54 -14.23 2.75
N ARG A 301 10.43 -14.51 2.03
CA ARG A 301 10.29 -14.34 0.57
C ARG A 301 9.56 -13.04 0.22
N GLU A 302 9.53 -12.10 1.16
CA GLU A 302 9.01 -10.75 1.01
C GLU A 302 7.48 -10.63 0.83
N GLY A 303 6.74 -11.72 1.05
CA GLY A 303 5.28 -11.74 1.15
C GLY A 303 4.78 -11.58 2.59
N SER A 304 3.47 -11.56 2.76
CA SER A 304 2.76 -11.42 4.04
C SER A 304 3.23 -10.23 4.90
N ARG A 305 3.70 -9.14 4.27
CA ARG A 305 4.32 -8.00 4.98
C ARG A 305 3.34 -7.28 5.92
N ALA A 306 2.03 -7.39 5.70
CA ALA A 306 1.02 -6.84 6.60
C ALA A 306 1.18 -7.35 8.05
N VAL A 307 1.73 -8.56 8.24
CA VAL A 307 2.08 -9.10 9.57
C VAL A 307 3.11 -8.24 10.28
N ILE A 308 4.06 -7.64 9.56
CA ILE A 308 5.08 -6.74 10.12
C ILE A 308 4.42 -5.51 10.72
N PHE A 309 3.48 -4.87 10.01
CA PHE A 309 2.72 -3.74 10.57
C PHE A 309 2.03 -4.16 11.87
N PHE A 310 1.22 -5.21 11.79
CA PHE A 310 0.36 -5.66 12.88
C PHE A 310 1.17 -6.01 14.13
N LYS A 311 2.21 -6.83 13.98
CA LYS A 311 3.06 -7.24 15.11
C LYS A 311 3.94 -6.11 15.62
N THR A 312 4.46 -5.23 14.77
CA THR A 312 5.24 -4.06 15.22
C THR A 312 4.39 -3.15 16.09
N ALA A 313 3.16 -2.82 15.67
CA ALA A 313 2.24 -2.00 16.45
C ALA A 313 1.96 -2.62 17.84
N LEU A 314 1.59 -3.90 17.86
CA LEU A 314 1.30 -4.62 19.11
C LEU A 314 2.53 -4.74 20.02
N PHE A 315 3.71 -5.00 19.47
CA PHE A 315 4.91 -5.13 20.27
C PHE A 315 5.42 -3.80 20.81
N ILE A 316 5.31 -2.69 20.07
CA ILE A 316 5.63 -1.36 20.59
C ILE A 316 4.67 -1.01 21.72
N TYR A 317 3.37 -1.28 21.55
CA TYR A 317 2.39 -1.09 22.63
C TYR A 317 2.73 -1.93 23.86
N GLY A 318 2.98 -3.23 23.70
CA GLY A 318 3.38 -4.12 24.79
C GLY A 318 4.69 -3.68 25.47
N TRP A 319 5.65 -3.18 24.69
CA TRP A 319 6.89 -2.60 25.22
C TRP A 319 6.61 -1.37 26.09
N MET A 320 5.69 -0.49 25.67
CA MET A 320 5.29 0.66 26.48
C MET A 320 4.58 0.26 27.78
N GLN A 321 3.71 -0.77 27.74
CA GLN A 321 2.97 -1.21 28.94
C GLN A 321 3.85 -1.94 29.97
N THR A 322 4.90 -2.61 29.51
CA THR A 322 5.82 -3.36 30.39
C THR A 322 7.04 -2.54 30.84
N SER A 323 7.24 -1.36 30.25
CA SER A 323 8.34 -0.46 30.61
C SER A 323 8.03 0.40 31.83
N ASN A 324 9.09 0.89 32.51
CA ASN A 324 8.94 1.88 33.55
C ASN A 324 8.39 3.22 33.01
N TYR A 325 7.91 4.09 33.92
CA TYR A 325 7.30 5.37 33.57
C TYR A 325 8.19 6.26 32.71
N SER A 326 9.49 6.36 33.03
CA SER A 326 10.44 7.21 32.29
C SER A 326 10.59 6.76 30.84
N THR A 327 10.75 5.44 30.62
CA THR A 327 10.83 4.85 29.28
C THR A 327 9.52 5.05 28.52
N ARG A 328 8.37 4.81 29.15
CA ARG A 328 7.05 5.03 28.51
C ARG A 328 6.87 6.47 28.05
N VAL A 329 7.19 7.45 28.91
CA VAL A 329 7.11 8.88 28.56
C VAL A 329 8.06 9.22 27.42
N HIS A 330 9.28 8.68 27.42
CA HIS A 330 10.24 8.90 26.34
C HIS A 330 9.76 8.32 25.01
N VAL A 331 9.26 7.08 25.01
CA VAL A 331 8.71 6.44 23.80
C VAL A 331 7.50 7.20 23.28
N LEU A 332 6.58 7.61 24.17
CA LEU A 332 5.42 8.40 23.77
C LEU A 332 5.84 9.75 23.16
N LYS A 333 6.82 10.45 23.75
CA LYS A 333 7.36 11.68 23.17
C LYS A 333 7.92 11.45 21.77
N LEU A 334 8.66 10.36 21.58
CA LEU A 334 9.21 10.02 20.27
C LEU A 334 8.14 9.62 19.26
N LEU A 335 7.09 8.88 19.65
CA LEU A 335 5.98 8.57 18.74
C LEU A 335 5.31 9.84 18.18
N LYS A 336 5.26 10.90 18.99
CA LYS A 336 4.69 12.21 18.58
C LYS A 336 5.56 12.99 17.60
N THR A 337 6.89 12.84 17.68
CA THR A 337 7.83 13.69 16.92
C THR A 337 8.60 12.95 15.83
N ASN A 338 8.90 11.67 16.04
CA ASN A 338 9.67 10.81 15.13
C ASN A 338 9.31 9.33 15.38
N PRO A 339 8.15 8.87 14.89
CA PRO A 339 7.72 7.49 15.07
C PRO A 339 8.67 6.46 14.45
N LEU A 340 9.36 6.80 13.35
CA LEU A 340 10.34 5.90 12.73
C LEU A 340 11.47 5.57 13.72
N ALA A 341 11.96 6.55 14.46
CA ALA A 341 12.99 6.32 15.48
C ALA A 341 12.51 5.33 16.57
N VAL A 342 11.21 5.31 16.91
CA VAL A 342 10.65 4.33 17.86
C VAL A 342 10.65 2.93 17.25
N ILE A 343 10.19 2.80 16.00
CA ILE A 343 10.17 1.52 15.27
C ILE A 343 11.58 0.93 15.18
N LEU A 344 12.56 1.74 14.76
CA LEU A 344 13.95 1.31 14.62
C LEU A 344 14.57 0.95 15.97
N LYS A 345 14.33 1.75 17.03
CA LYS A 345 14.81 1.43 18.39
C LYS A 345 14.20 0.14 18.93
N PHE A 346 12.91 -0.09 18.69
CA PHE A 346 12.23 -1.30 19.10
C PHE A 346 12.91 -2.52 18.47
N TRP A 347 13.03 -2.55 17.14
CA TRP A 347 13.62 -3.68 16.43
C TRP A 347 15.11 -3.86 16.74
N ALA A 348 15.88 -2.80 16.89
CA ALA A 348 17.29 -2.85 17.32
C ALA A 348 17.46 -3.48 18.71
N SER A 349 16.46 -3.36 19.59
CA SER A 349 16.49 -3.96 20.93
C SER A 349 16.05 -5.43 20.98
N ARG A 350 15.59 -5.99 19.85
CA ARG A 350 15.03 -7.36 19.76
C ARG A 350 15.77 -8.25 18.78
N VAL A 351 16.34 -7.64 17.75
CA VAL A 351 17.03 -8.32 16.66
C VAL A 351 18.46 -7.80 16.61
N ASN A 352 19.42 -8.68 16.91
CA ASN A 352 20.83 -8.32 16.87
C ASN A 352 21.24 -7.90 15.46
N GLY A 353 22.02 -6.83 15.34
CA GLY A 353 22.44 -6.30 14.04
C GLY A 353 21.32 -5.68 13.19
N PHE A 354 20.10 -5.50 13.71
CA PHE A 354 18.97 -4.97 12.92
C PHE A 354 19.28 -3.65 12.20
N LEU A 355 19.92 -2.68 12.88
CA LEU A 355 20.26 -1.40 12.25
C LEU A 355 21.28 -1.54 11.11
N MET A 356 22.16 -2.54 11.19
CA MET A 356 23.08 -2.86 10.10
C MET A 356 22.33 -3.44 8.90
N HIS A 357 21.41 -4.38 9.16
CA HIS A 357 20.54 -5.01 8.15
C HIS A 357 19.51 -4.05 7.56
N TYR A 358 19.06 -3.05 8.32
CA TYR A 358 18.11 -2.05 7.82
C TYR A 358 18.84 -0.91 7.13
N GLY A 359 19.94 -0.38 7.68
CA GLY A 359 20.58 0.83 7.18
C GLY A 359 21.55 0.63 6.01
N MET A 360 22.56 -0.25 6.15
CA MET A 360 23.64 -0.34 5.14
C MET A 360 23.21 -1.07 3.87
N THR A 361 22.31 -2.03 3.97
CA THR A 361 21.88 -2.83 2.81
C THR A 361 20.69 -2.25 2.08
N ASP A 362 19.90 -1.36 2.70
CA ASP A 362 18.67 -0.86 2.08
C ASP A 362 18.91 -0.08 0.79
N SER A 363 19.77 0.94 0.81
CA SER A 363 20.07 1.73 -0.39
C SER A 363 20.66 0.86 -1.51
N PHE A 364 21.52 -0.10 -1.17
CA PHE A 364 22.10 -1.03 -2.14
C PHE A 364 21.05 -1.99 -2.73
N MET A 365 20.22 -2.60 -1.89
CA MET A 365 19.19 -3.56 -2.29
C MET A 365 18.09 -2.89 -3.12
N PHE A 366 17.65 -1.69 -2.71
CA PHE A 366 16.70 -0.89 -3.47
C PHE A 366 17.28 -0.51 -4.84
N SER A 367 18.50 0.02 -4.88
CA SER A 367 19.14 0.40 -6.15
C SER A 367 19.37 -0.79 -7.09
N SER A 368 19.73 -1.95 -6.54
CA SER A 368 19.90 -3.19 -7.30
C SER A 368 18.56 -3.68 -7.88
N SER A 369 17.50 -3.65 -7.07
CA SER A 369 16.14 -4.03 -7.51
C SER A 369 15.63 -3.08 -8.59
N LEU A 370 15.84 -1.77 -8.40
CA LEU A 370 15.49 -0.74 -9.35
C LEU A 370 16.19 -0.96 -10.69
N LYS A 371 17.50 -1.24 -10.67
CA LYS A 371 18.26 -1.54 -11.89
C LYS A 371 17.68 -2.73 -12.65
N ASN A 372 17.40 -3.84 -11.94
CA ASN A 372 16.82 -5.03 -12.56
C ASN A 372 15.45 -4.75 -13.19
N ILE A 373 14.63 -3.92 -12.54
CA ILE A 373 13.32 -3.52 -13.06
C ILE A 373 13.46 -2.64 -14.29
N THR A 374 14.37 -1.66 -14.29
CA THR A 374 14.64 -0.81 -15.46
C THR A 374 15.14 -1.62 -16.66
N GLU A 375 15.97 -2.65 -16.43
CA GLU A 375 16.41 -3.57 -17.49
C GLU A 375 15.25 -4.45 -18.01
N LEU A 376 14.27 -4.74 -17.15
CA LEU A 376 13.11 -5.57 -17.49
C LEU A 376 11.98 -4.79 -18.16
N SER A 377 11.84 -3.49 -17.87
CA SER A 377 10.72 -2.67 -18.37
C SER A 377 10.61 -2.66 -19.89
N SER A 378 11.74 -2.74 -20.62
CA SER A 378 11.75 -2.80 -22.10
C SER A 378 10.78 -1.79 -22.74
N ALA A 379 10.88 -0.52 -22.34
CA ALA A 379 9.99 0.63 -22.65
C ALA A 379 8.67 0.76 -21.86
N ILE A 380 8.14 -0.29 -21.21
CA ILE A 380 6.93 -0.22 -20.37
C ILE A 380 7.31 0.29 -18.98
N ASP A 381 6.72 1.40 -18.52
CA ASP A 381 6.98 2.04 -17.21
C ASP A 381 8.41 2.58 -17.01
N GLU A 382 9.34 2.40 -17.95
CA GLU A 382 10.75 2.74 -17.79
C GLU A 382 10.95 4.20 -17.36
N GLU A 383 10.30 5.13 -18.06
CA GLU A 383 10.40 6.56 -17.76
C GLU A 383 9.79 6.89 -16.39
N ILE A 384 8.65 6.29 -16.06
CA ILE A 384 7.96 6.47 -14.78
C ILE A 384 8.88 6.05 -13.63
N ILE A 385 9.42 4.84 -13.72
CA ILE A 385 10.28 4.22 -12.70
C ILE A 385 11.58 5.00 -12.56
N ARG A 386 12.24 5.32 -13.67
CA ARG A 386 13.52 6.06 -13.68
C ARG A 386 13.37 7.47 -13.11
N SER A 387 12.28 8.16 -13.45
CA SER A 387 12.07 9.54 -13.04
C SER A 387 11.60 9.68 -11.59
N CYS A 388 10.83 8.73 -11.07
CA CYS A 388 10.19 8.88 -9.75
C CYS A 388 10.91 8.14 -8.61
N SER A 389 11.41 6.92 -8.84
CA SER A 389 11.71 5.98 -7.76
C SER A 389 12.72 6.50 -6.73
N LEU A 390 13.92 6.89 -7.15
CA LEU A 390 14.96 7.37 -6.21
C LEU A 390 14.64 8.76 -5.66
N TYR A 391 14.10 9.64 -6.50
CA TYR A 391 13.77 11.01 -6.13
C TYR A 391 12.70 11.04 -5.04
N ASN A 392 11.54 10.43 -5.29
CA ASN A 392 10.44 10.39 -4.33
C ASN A 392 10.82 9.59 -3.09
N ARG A 393 11.58 8.49 -3.22
CA ARG A 393 12.06 7.73 -2.06
C ARG A 393 12.84 8.61 -1.09
N SER A 394 13.74 9.44 -1.60
CA SER A 394 14.53 10.34 -0.75
C SER A 394 13.64 11.30 0.05
N VAL A 395 12.61 11.86 -0.59
CA VAL A 395 11.67 12.82 0.01
C VAL A 395 10.77 12.16 1.04
N LEU A 396 10.26 10.96 0.73
CA LEU A 396 9.32 10.20 1.56
C LEU A 396 9.99 9.36 2.65
N SER A 397 11.32 9.33 2.71
CA SER A 397 12.05 8.59 3.75
C SER A 397 11.92 9.23 5.14
N GLU A 398 11.66 10.53 5.21
CA GLU A 398 11.65 11.30 6.46
C GLU A 398 10.25 11.66 6.94
N ARG A 399 9.26 11.72 6.03
CA ARG A 399 7.91 12.20 6.35
C ARG A 399 6.84 11.60 5.43
N PRO A 400 5.61 11.42 5.93
CA PRO A 400 4.47 10.97 5.12
C PRO A 400 4.15 11.94 3.96
N LEU A 401 3.60 11.43 2.86
CA LEU A 401 3.22 12.27 1.70
C LEU A 401 2.19 13.35 2.07
N GLY A 402 1.28 13.07 2.99
CA GLY A 402 0.25 14.01 3.42
C GLY A 402 0.75 15.23 4.19
N VAL A 403 2.06 15.29 4.49
CA VAL A 403 2.73 16.46 5.07
C VAL A 403 3.80 17.06 4.14
N CYS A 404 3.88 16.58 2.90
CA CYS A 404 4.74 17.12 1.84
C CYS A 404 3.97 18.05 0.93
N ASP A 405 4.68 18.97 0.29
CA ASP A 405 4.14 19.68 -0.86
C ASP A 405 4.23 18.81 -2.12
N LEU A 406 3.22 18.89 -2.98
CA LEU A 406 3.20 18.13 -4.24
C LEU A 406 4.29 18.57 -5.22
N SER A 407 4.92 19.74 -5.02
CA SER A 407 6.12 20.17 -5.74
C SER A 407 7.37 19.38 -5.33
N GLU A 408 7.40 18.80 -4.13
CA GLU A 408 8.54 18.07 -3.59
C GLU A 408 8.61 16.63 -4.10
N VAL A 409 7.52 16.10 -4.64
CA VAL A 409 7.44 14.73 -5.17
C VAL A 409 7.16 14.75 -6.67
N ARG A 410 7.80 13.86 -7.41
CA ARG A 410 7.59 13.70 -8.84
C ARG A 410 6.44 12.74 -9.12
N LEU A 411 5.39 13.21 -9.79
CA LEU A 411 4.15 12.45 -10.01
C LEU A 411 3.79 12.40 -11.50
N LEU A 412 2.87 11.49 -11.83
CA LEU A 412 2.18 11.51 -13.12
C LEU A 412 1.01 12.50 -13.05
N ASP A 413 0.64 13.02 -14.22
CA ASP A 413 -0.61 13.78 -14.34
C ASP A 413 -1.83 12.88 -14.02
N VAL A 414 -2.94 13.52 -13.67
CA VAL A 414 -4.15 12.85 -13.21
C VAL A 414 -5.25 12.97 -14.26
N PHE A 415 -5.99 11.89 -14.51
CA PHE A 415 -7.17 11.95 -15.37
C PHE A 415 -8.44 12.28 -14.59
N LEU A 416 -9.36 13.00 -15.24
CA LEU A 416 -10.73 13.15 -14.78
C LEU A 416 -11.66 12.11 -15.43
N SER A 417 -12.93 12.06 -15.01
CA SER A 417 -13.90 11.10 -15.55
C SER A 417 -14.17 11.25 -17.06
N ASP A 418 -13.89 12.43 -17.62
CA ASP A 418 -14.02 12.73 -19.05
C ASP A 418 -12.66 12.73 -19.79
N GLU A 419 -11.68 12.02 -19.21
CA GLU A 419 -10.31 11.87 -19.76
C GLU A 419 -9.51 13.19 -19.80
N THR A 420 -10.01 14.26 -19.17
CA THR A 420 -9.24 15.50 -19.04
C THR A 420 -8.00 15.29 -18.18
N GLU A 421 -6.83 15.59 -18.72
CA GLU A 421 -5.57 15.59 -17.97
C GLU A 421 -5.43 16.84 -17.09
N ILE A 422 -5.12 16.63 -15.82
CA ILE A 422 -4.78 17.64 -14.81
C ILE A 422 -3.29 17.57 -14.51
N CYS A 423 -2.60 18.69 -14.72
CA CYS A 423 -1.16 18.77 -14.51
C CYS A 423 -0.81 18.83 -13.02
N VAL A 424 0.08 17.94 -12.58
CA VAL A 424 0.70 18.04 -11.25
C VAL A 424 1.92 18.97 -11.28
N PRO A 425 2.30 19.64 -10.17
CA PRO A 425 3.34 20.68 -10.19
C PRO A 425 4.73 20.18 -10.60
N ASN A 426 5.14 19.03 -10.07
CA ASN A 426 6.41 18.38 -10.39
C ASN A 426 6.11 17.09 -11.17
N ARG A 427 5.67 17.27 -12.42
CA ARG A 427 5.28 16.17 -13.29
C ARG A 427 6.48 15.44 -13.90
N VAL A 428 6.32 14.16 -14.19
CA VAL A 428 7.18 13.46 -15.15
C VAL A 428 6.92 14.04 -16.54
N ASP A 429 7.98 14.30 -17.31
CA ASP A 429 7.89 14.74 -18.70
C ASP A 429 7.48 13.55 -19.59
N PHE A 430 6.19 13.26 -19.58
CA PHE A 430 5.62 12.03 -20.09
C PHE A 430 4.18 12.26 -20.54
N SER A 431 3.83 11.70 -21.71
CA SER A 431 2.48 11.71 -22.27
C SER A 431 1.75 10.45 -21.85
N ILE A 432 0.77 10.59 -20.95
CA ILE A 432 0.02 9.43 -20.46
C ILE A 432 -0.82 8.81 -21.58
N SER A 433 -1.39 9.66 -22.44
CA SER A 433 -2.12 9.24 -23.63
C SER A 433 -1.25 8.37 -24.57
N ASP A 434 -0.01 8.77 -24.86
CA ASP A 434 0.88 7.98 -25.71
C ASP A 434 1.31 6.66 -25.04
N TYR A 435 1.49 6.67 -23.72
CA TYR A 435 1.80 5.47 -22.95
C TYR A 435 0.66 4.45 -22.98
N LEU A 436 -0.58 4.88 -22.79
CA LEU A 436 -1.74 4.00 -22.88
C LEU A 436 -1.86 3.39 -24.27
N ILE A 437 -1.81 4.23 -25.31
CA ILE A 437 -1.91 3.79 -26.70
C ILE A 437 -0.78 2.83 -27.07
N GLY A 438 0.44 3.11 -26.62
CA GLY A 438 1.62 2.28 -26.89
C GLY A 438 1.56 0.90 -26.24
N ASN A 439 0.82 0.76 -25.13
CA ASN A 439 0.84 -0.44 -24.29
C ASN A 439 -0.52 -1.15 -24.16
N VAL A 440 -1.59 -0.66 -24.80
CA VAL A 440 -2.95 -1.23 -24.69
C VAL A 440 -3.01 -2.73 -25.00
N ASP A 441 -2.26 -3.20 -26.01
CA ASP A 441 -2.28 -4.60 -26.43
C ASP A 441 -1.67 -5.52 -25.36
N ILE A 442 -0.54 -5.12 -24.77
CA ILE A 442 0.07 -5.90 -23.68
C ILE A 442 -0.76 -5.77 -22.41
N PHE A 443 -1.42 -4.62 -22.23
CA PHE A 443 -2.33 -4.41 -21.13
C PHE A 443 -3.50 -5.38 -21.14
N ASN A 444 -4.21 -5.47 -22.26
CA ASN A 444 -5.34 -6.39 -22.42
C ASN A 444 -4.92 -7.86 -22.29
N LYS A 445 -3.78 -8.27 -22.89
CA LYS A 445 -3.32 -9.66 -22.84
C LYS A 445 -2.98 -10.12 -21.42
N THR A 446 -2.24 -9.33 -20.65
CA THR A 446 -1.92 -9.76 -19.27
C THR A 446 -3.16 -9.73 -18.39
N GLU A 447 -4.09 -8.81 -18.64
CA GLU A 447 -5.37 -8.77 -17.95
C GLU A 447 -6.14 -10.09 -18.10
N GLU A 448 -6.21 -10.65 -19.32
CA GLU A 448 -6.85 -11.94 -19.59
C GLU A 448 -6.26 -13.08 -18.75
N TYR A 449 -4.93 -13.14 -18.60
CA TYR A 449 -4.27 -14.12 -17.71
C TYR A 449 -4.59 -13.88 -16.23
N CYS A 450 -4.85 -12.64 -15.82
CA CYS A 450 -5.11 -12.27 -14.43
C CYS A 450 -6.57 -12.44 -14.00
N ARG A 451 -7.51 -12.64 -14.94
CA ARG A 451 -8.94 -12.89 -14.64
C ARG A 451 -9.21 -14.26 -14.01
N LEU A 452 -8.26 -15.18 -14.07
CA LEU A 452 -8.38 -16.52 -13.48
C LEU A 452 -8.48 -16.47 -11.95
N ALA A 453 -8.97 -17.56 -11.35
CA ALA A 453 -9.02 -17.70 -9.90
C ALA A 453 -7.60 -17.64 -9.32
N VAL A 454 -7.36 -16.64 -8.46
CA VAL A 454 -6.04 -16.42 -7.85
C VAL A 454 -5.85 -17.42 -6.72
N SER A 455 -4.76 -18.17 -6.79
CA SER A 455 -4.29 -19.04 -5.71
C SER A 455 -2.83 -18.72 -5.45
N LYS A 456 -2.50 -18.55 -4.17
CA LYS A 456 -1.13 -18.41 -3.70
C LYS A 456 -0.52 -19.81 -3.55
N PHE A 457 0.75 -19.97 -3.90
CA PHE A 457 1.50 -21.13 -3.44
C PHE A 457 2.11 -20.84 -2.07
N PHE A 458 2.01 -21.81 -1.16
CA PHE A 458 2.55 -21.74 0.19
C PHE A 458 2.92 -23.16 0.64
N MET A 459 3.75 -23.28 1.67
CA MET A 459 4.07 -24.59 2.25
C MET A 459 2.81 -25.17 2.88
N ARG A 460 2.39 -26.35 2.44
CA ARG A 460 1.21 -27.07 2.94
C ARG A 460 1.54 -27.88 4.20
N PRO A 461 0.53 -28.31 4.98
CA PRO A 461 0.77 -29.14 6.15
C PRO A 461 1.48 -30.45 5.78
N GLU A 462 1.15 -31.01 4.61
CA GLU A 462 1.77 -32.22 4.07
C GLU A 462 3.29 -32.06 3.81
N ASP A 463 3.74 -30.86 3.46
CA ASP A 463 5.15 -30.56 3.17
C ASP A 463 6.02 -30.63 4.43
N PHE A 464 5.43 -30.43 5.61
CA PHE A 464 6.11 -30.47 6.90
C PHE A 464 6.47 -31.90 7.34
N ILE A 465 5.66 -32.89 6.97
CA ILE A 465 5.81 -34.29 7.41
C ILE A 465 7.01 -34.95 6.70
N LEU A 466 7.27 -34.61 5.43
CA LEU A 466 8.35 -35.21 4.64
C LEU A 466 9.76 -34.87 5.19
N HIS A 467 9.93 -33.73 5.86
CA HIS A 467 11.21 -33.31 6.43
C HIS A 467 11.55 -33.96 7.78
N VAL A 468 10.55 -34.41 8.53
CA VAL A 468 10.78 -35.11 9.81
C VAL A 468 11.09 -36.59 9.55
N SER A 469 10.44 -37.22 8.57
CA SER A 469 10.71 -38.61 8.19
C SER A 469 12.10 -38.83 7.56
N SER A 470 12.75 -37.80 7.02
CA SER A 470 14.10 -37.90 6.45
C SER A 470 15.24 -37.78 7.48
N LEU A 471 14.92 -37.51 8.75
CA LEU A 471 15.90 -37.40 9.83
C LEU A 471 16.01 -38.67 10.70
N GLU A 472 15.15 -39.68 10.48
CA GLU A 472 15.22 -40.97 11.17
C GLU A 472 16.13 -42.00 10.48
N ASP A 473 16.65 -41.70 9.27
CA ASP A 473 17.49 -42.63 8.48
C ASP A 473 19.02 -42.41 8.61
N PHE A 474 19.47 -41.57 9.54
CA PHE A 474 20.91 -41.41 9.86
C PHE A 474 21.18 -41.75 11.33
N GLY A 475 21.11 -43.04 11.64
CA GLY A 475 21.37 -43.59 12.97
C GLY A 475 22.06 -44.95 12.94
N GLU A 476 23.08 -45.14 12.10
CA GLU A 476 24.11 -46.15 12.38
C GLU A 476 25.34 -45.43 12.95
N GLU A 477 25.55 -45.62 14.26
CA GLU A 477 26.77 -45.23 14.96
C GLU A 477 27.98 -45.95 14.33
N PRO A 478 29.06 -45.25 13.95
CA PRO A 478 30.29 -45.93 13.60
C PRO A 478 30.98 -46.43 14.88
N GLU A 479 31.14 -47.75 14.97
CA GLU A 479 31.93 -48.45 15.98
C GLU A 479 33.34 -47.85 16.09
N LEU A 480 33.73 -47.53 17.31
CA LEU A 480 35.08 -47.12 17.69
C LEU A 480 36.05 -48.29 17.58
N HIS A 481 37.08 -48.16 16.73
CA HIS A 481 38.35 -48.87 16.83
C HIS A 481 39.52 -47.90 16.78
#